data_AF-A0A957STF7-F1
#
_entry.id   AF-A0A957STF7-F1
#
_cell.length_a   1.000
_cell.length_b   1.000
_cell.length_c   1.000
_cell.angle_alpha   90.00
_cell.angle_beta   90.00
_cell.angle_gamma   90.00
#
_symmetry.space_group_name_H-M   'P 1'
#
loop_
_entity.id
_entity.type
_entity.pdbx_description
1 polymer ?
#
loop_
_entity_poly.entity_id
_entity_poly.type
_entity_poly.pdbx_seq_one_letter_code
_entity_poly.pdbx_strand_id
1 'polypeptide(L)'
;VEIGVLDGKTYAFIGLERIGGVMIYDVSTPTAPRFIDYVNNRDFSGDAAAGAAGDLAPEGIKFVPAEASPTGGPLLLVANELSGSMTVYAIE
;
A
#
# COMPACT_ATOMS: atom_id res chain seq x y z
N VAL A 1 -7.74 1.69 -5.06
CA VAL A 1 -8.10 0.98 -3.80
C VAL A 1 -8.08 -0.51 -4.07
N GLU A 2 -7.59 -1.31 -3.13
CA GLU A 2 -7.57 -2.77 -3.19
C GLU A 2 -8.11 -3.34 -1.88
N ILE A 3 -8.78 -4.49 -1.94
CA ILE A 3 -9.35 -5.17 -0.77
C ILE A 3 -8.58 -6.48 -0.53
N GLY A 4 -8.22 -6.73 0.72
CA GLY A 4 -7.60 -7.99 1.15
C GLY A 4 -8.27 -8.55 2.39
N VAL A 5 -8.12 -9.86 2.61
CA VAL A 5 -8.57 -10.52 3.84
C VAL A 5 -7.35 -11.08 4.56
N LEU A 6 -7.22 -10.75 5.84
CA LEU A 6 -6.14 -11.19 6.73
C LEU A 6 -6.77 -11.64 8.04
N ASP A 7 -6.49 -12.88 8.44
CA ASP A 7 -7.01 -13.48 9.68
C ASP A 7 -8.53 -13.31 9.86
N GLY A 8 -9.28 -13.46 8.76
CA GLY A 8 -10.75 -13.35 8.75
C GLY A 8 -11.29 -11.91 8.80
N LYS A 9 -10.43 -10.90 8.80
CA LYS A 9 -10.81 -9.48 8.72
C LYS A 9 -10.61 -8.93 7.32
N THR A 10 -11.52 -8.07 6.89
CA THR A 10 -11.44 -7.40 5.59
C THR A 10 -10.72 -6.06 5.75
N TYR A 11 -9.68 -5.83 4.96
CA TYR A 11 -8.90 -4.60 4.93
C TYR A 11 -9.04 -3.89 3.59
N ALA A 12 -9.06 -2.56 3.62
CA ALA A 12 -8.95 -1.70 2.46
C ALA A 12 -7.57 -1.03 2.43
N PHE A 13 -6.88 -1.19 1.30
CA PHE A 13 -5.61 -0.54 0.99
C PHE A 13 -5.87 0.60 0.00
N ILE A 14 -5.66 1.84 0.46
CA ILE A 14 -6.04 3.06 -0.26
C ILE A 14 -4.79 3.84 -0.61
N GLY A 15 -4.42 3.84 -1.89
CA GLY A 15 -3.34 4.68 -2.42
C GLY A 15 -3.74 6.14 -2.42
N LEU A 16 -2.82 7.01 -1.99
CA LEU A 16 -2.99 8.45 -2.07
C LEU A 16 -2.05 9.00 -3.15
N GLU A 17 -2.55 9.13 -4.38
CA GLU A 17 -1.74 9.52 -5.56
C GLU A 17 -0.86 10.77 -5.30
N ARG A 18 -1.45 11.87 -4.80
CA ARG A 18 -0.74 13.15 -4.69
C ARG A 18 0.26 13.21 -3.54
N ILE A 19 -0.18 12.88 -2.33
CA ILE A 19 0.68 12.95 -1.15
C ILE A 19 1.63 11.76 -1.06
N GLY A 20 1.29 10.63 -1.68
CA GLY A 20 2.03 9.37 -1.66
C GLY A 20 1.52 8.42 -0.57
N GLY A 21 1.99 7.19 -0.63
CA GLY A 21 1.72 6.17 0.38
C GLY A 21 0.35 5.49 0.28
N VAL A 22 0.13 4.57 1.22
CA VAL A 22 -1.06 3.74 1.31
C VAL A 22 -1.65 3.85 2.71
N MET A 23 -2.91 4.26 2.79
CA MET A 23 -3.70 4.14 4.03
C MET A 23 -4.32 2.76 4.13
N ILE A 24 -4.36 2.23 5.34
CA ILE A 24 -4.88 0.91 5.66
C ILE A 24 -6.04 1.07 6.63
N TYR A 25 -7.18 0.47 6.29
CA TYR A 25 -8.36 0.43 7.14
C TYR A 25 -8.86 -1.00 7.32
N ASP A 26 -9.24 -1.37 8.54
CA ASP A 26 -10.11 -2.51 8.79
C ASP A 26 -11.54 -2.09 8.44
N VAL A 27 -12.09 -2.74 7.43
CA VAL A 27 -13.44 -2.51 6.89
C VAL A 27 -14.35 -3.73 7.09
N SER A 28 -14.03 -4.59 8.06
CA SER A 28 -14.86 -5.75 8.42
C SER A 28 -16.29 -5.34 8.79
N THR A 29 -16.47 -4.13 9.31
CA THR A 29 -17.77 -3.44 9.40
C THR A 29 -17.76 -2.23 8.45
N PRO A 30 -18.32 -2.33 7.23
CA PRO A 30 -18.17 -1.29 6.20
C PRO A 30 -18.71 0.09 6.60
N THR A 31 -19.70 0.14 7.49
CA THR A 31 -20.29 1.40 8.00
C THR A 31 -19.52 2.01 9.17
N ALA A 32 -18.52 1.31 9.71
CA ALA A 32 -17.69 1.75 10.82
C ALA A 32 -16.22 1.37 10.58
N PRO A 33 -15.58 1.88 9.52
CA PRO A 33 -14.20 1.55 9.19
C PRO A 33 -13.24 2.06 10.28
N ARG A 34 -12.20 1.29 10.56
CA ARG A 34 -11.18 1.62 11.56
C ARG A 34 -9.84 1.85 10.86
N PHE A 35 -9.26 3.03 11.07
CA PHE A 35 -7.90 3.31 10.62
C PHE A 35 -6.90 2.36 11.31
N ILE A 36 -5.98 1.81 10.55
CA ILE A 36 -4.93 0.91 11.01
C ILE A 36 -3.59 1.60 10.91
N ASP A 37 -3.22 2.03 9.71
CA ASP A 37 -1.92 2.66 9.48
C ASP A 37 -1.90 3.49 8.18
N TYR A 38 -0.84 4.28 8.03
CA TYR A 38 -0.50 4.99 6.82
C TYR A 38 1.01 4.87 6.56
N VAL A 39 1.36 4.08 5.55
CA VAL A 39 2.76 3.87 5.15
C VAL A 39 3.08 4.75 3.95
N ASN A 40 4.18 5.50 4.04
CA ASN A 40 4.63 6.36 2.95
C ASN A 40 6.17 6.38 2.89
N ASN A 41 6.73 5.82 1.82
CA ASN A 41 8.17 5.80 1.57
C ASN A 41 8.69 7.08 0.90
N ARG A 42 7.84 8.08 0.71
CA ARG A 42 8.23 9.36 0.13
C ARG A 42 9.12 10.13 1.09
N ASP A 43 10.25 10.59 0.56
CA ASP A 43 11.09 11.60 1.20
C ASP A 43 10.71 12.98 0.68
N PHE A 44 10.11 13.80 1.54
CA PHE A 44 9.70 15.17 1.21
C PHE A 44 10.86 16.16 1.13
N SER A 45 12.04 15.78 1.60
CA SER A 45 13.27 16.57 1.45
C SER A 45 14.05 16.22 0.19
N GLY A 46 13.73 15.10 -0.46
CA GLY A 46 14.35 14.64 -1.69
C GLY A 46 13.84 15.35 -2.95
N ASP A 47 14.71 15.50 -3.94
CA ASP A 47 14.34 16.04 -5.26
C ASP A 47 13.62 14.97 -6.09
N ALA A 48 12.31 15.18 -6.31
CA ALA A 48 11.48 14.29 -7.11
C ALA A 48 11.92 14.23 -8.58
N ALA A 49 12.37 15.35 -9.17
CA ALA A 49 12.80 15.39 -10.56
C ALA A 49 14.13 14.66 -10.76
N ALA A 50 14.96 14.58 -9.72
CA ALA A 50 16.20 13.82 -9.70
C ALA A 50 16.02 12.36 -9.26
N GLY A 51 14.79 11.91 -8.96
CA GLY A 51 14.51 10.55 -8.50
C GLY A 51 14.95 10.26 -7.06
N ALA A 52 15.17 11.29 -6.24
CA ALA A 52 15.66 11.17 -4.87
C ALA A 52 14.55 11.25 -3.80
N ALA A 53 13.28 11.33 -4.22
CA ALA A 53 12.13 11.49 -3.31
C ALA A 53 11.46 10.17 -2.89
N GLY A 54 12.00 9.01 -3.27
CA GLY A 54 11.39 7.70 -2.99
C GLY A 54 10.14 7.43 -3.84
N ASP A 55 9.13 6.80 -3.24
CA ASP A 55 7.91 6.40 -3.93
C ASP A 55 6.97 7.59 -4.20
N LEU A 56 6.50 7.72 -5.45
CA LEU A 56 5.65 8.82 -5.89
C LEU A 56 4.49 8.33 -6.77
N ALA A 57 3.29 8.88 -6.54
CA ALA A 57 2.07 8.55 -7.29
C ALA A 57 1.73 7.04 -7.26
N PRO A 58 1.35 6.49 -6.09
CA PRO A 58 0.83 5.13 -6.02
C PRO A 58 -0.49 5.02 -6.81
N GLU A 59 -0.52 4.11 -7.79
CA GLU A 59 -1.65 3.90 -8.71
C GLU A 59 -2.20 2.48 -8.57
N GLY A 60 -1.43 1.50 -9.04
CA GLY A 60 -1.78 0.09 -8.96
C GLY A 60 -1.49 -0.47 -7.58
N ILE A 61 -2.49 -1.06 -6.93
CA ILE A 61 -2.33 -1.75 -5.64
C ILE A 61 -2.87 -3.16 -5.77
N LYS A 62 -2.10 -4.15 -5.33
CA LYS A 62 -2.50 -5.56 -5.35
C LYS A 62 -2.17 -6.23 -4.02
N PHE A 63 -3.19 -6.82 -3.41
CA PHE A 63 -3.01 -7.70 -2.27
C PHE A 63 -2.78 -9.13 -2.77
N VAL A 64 -1.79 -9.80 -2.19
CA VAL A 64 -1.48 -11.20 -2.47
C VAL A 64 -1.61 -11.95 -1.14
N PRO A 65 -2.59 -12.85 -1.00
CA PRO A 65 -2.76 -13.61 0.22
C PRO A 65 -1.60 -14.60 0.41
N ALA A 66 -1.41 -15.06 1.66
CA ALA A 66 -0.29 -15.91 2.04
C ALA A 66 -0.16 -17.18 1.17
N GLU A 67 -1.28 -17.82 0.81
CA GLU A 67 -1.31 -19.02 -0.01
C GLU A 67 -0.85 -18.81 -1.46
N ALA A 68 -0.90 -17.58 -1.95
CA ALA A 68 -0.46 -17.21 -3.30
C ALA A 68 0.92 -16.52 -3.30
N SER A 69 1.52 -16.32 -2.12
CA SER A 69 2.77 -15.59 -1.94
C SER A 69 3.97 -16.52 -1.92
N PRO A 70 5.07 -16.20 -2.64
CA PRO A 70 6.29 -17.01 -2.62
C PRO A 70 7.04 -16.93 -1.28
N THR A 71 6.67 -16.00 -0.40
CA THR A 71 7.27 -15.83 0.94
C THR A 71 6.55 -16.63 2.01
N GLY A 72 5.36 -17.19 1.70
CA GLY A 72 4.46 -17.81 2.68
C GLY A 72 3.70 -16.82 3.56
N GLY A 73 3.99 -15.51 3.47
CA GLY A 73 3.26 -14.44 4.16
C GLY A 73 2.50 -13.54 3.17
N PRO A 74 1.45 -12.84 3.62
CA PRO A 74 0.69 -11.93 2.77
C PRO A 74 1.54 -10.73 2.32
N LEU A 75 1.33 -10.28 1.08
CA LEU A 75 2.07 -9.16 0.49
C LEU A 75 1.11 -8.08 -0.02
N LEU A 76 1.58 -6.84 0.00
CA LEU A 76 0.97 -5.72 -0.74
C LEU A 76 1.95 -5.19 -1.77
N LEU A 77 1.53 -5.18 -3.02
CA LEU A 77 2.29 -4.66 -4.14
C LEU A 77 1.73 -3.29 -4.52
N VAL A 78 2.59 -2.30 -4.64
CA VAL A 78 2.23 -0.92 -4.99
C VAL A 78 3.08 -0.47 -6.16
N ALA A 79 2.44 -0.13 -7.28
CA ALA A 79 3.06 0.49 -8.43
C ALA A 79 3.00 2.01 -8.29
N ASN A 80 4.16 2.66 -8.37
CA ASN A 80 4.32 4.10 -8.23
C ASN A 80 4.66 4.70 -9.60
N GLU A 81 3.69 5.38 -10.23
CA GLU A 81 3.77 5.81 -11.63
C GLU A 81 4.91 6.81 -11.84
N LEU A 82 4.98 7.84 -10.99
CA LEU A 82 5.88 8.97 -11.23
C LEU A 82 7.34 8.63 -10.88
N SER A 83 7.56 7.83 -9.84
CA SER A 83 8.90 7.33 -9.52
C SER A 83 9.31 6.13 -10.37
N GLY A 84 8.39 5.52 -11.11
CA GLY A 84 8.62 4.30 -11.89
C GLY A 84 9.03 3.10 -11.03
N SER A 85 8.72 3.13 -9.74
CA SER A 85 9.09 2.09 -8.78
C SER A 85 7.94 1.13 -8.51
N MET A 86 8.29 -0.07 -8.02
CA MET A 86 7.35 -1.02 -7.45
C MET A 86 7.79 -1.38 -6.05
N THR A 87 6.90 -1.17 -5.09
CA THR A 87 7.15 -1.47 -3.68
C THR A 87 6.37 -2.70 -3.27
N VAL A 88 7.05 -3.61 -2.57
CA VAL A 88 6.45 -4.83 -2.04
C VAL A 88 6.55 -4.77 -0.52
N TYR A 89 5.41 -4.69 0.15
CA TYR A 89 5.31 -4.76 1.60
C TYR A 89 5.00 -6.19 2.03
N ALA A 90 5.76 -6.70 2.99
CA ALA A 90 5.31 -7.83 3.80
C ALA A 90 4.32 -7.33 4.84
N ILE A 91 3.26 -8.09 5.08
CA ILE A 91 2.27 -7.79 6.11
C ILE A 91 2.43 -8.83 7.23
N GLU A 92 2.60 -8.34 8.46
CA GLU A 92 2.79 -9.12 9.69
C GLU A 92 1.66 -8.89 10.70
#